data_AF-A0A8T5NEG7-F1
#
_entry.id   AF-A0A8T5NEG7-F1
#
_cell.length_a   1.000
_cell.length_b   1.000
_cell.length_c   1.000
_cell.angle_alpha   90.00
_cell.angle_beta   90.00
_cell.angle_gamma   90.00
#
_symmetry.space_group_name_H-M   'P 1'
#
loop_
_entity.id
_entity.type
_entity.pdbx_description
1 polymer ?
#
loop_
_entity_poly.entity_id
_entity_poly.type
_entity_poly.pdbx_seq_one_letter_code
_entity_poly.pdbx_strand_id
1 'polypeptide(L)' 'MKYGTTITYSELARRIGSRAVRAVGSALARNPVPIIIPCHRVVAKNGIGGFSCGVDMKIKLIELELKYLRLFNLF' A
#
# COMPACT_ATOMS: atom_id res chain seq x y z
N MET A 1 -5.09 8.16 -0.24
CA MET A 1 -4.86 7.35 -1.47
C MET A 1 -6.21 6.78 -1.88
N LYS A 2 -6.55 6.73 -3.17
CA LYS A 2 -7.84 6.17 -3.63
C LYS A 2 -7.80 4.64 -3.60
N TYR A 3 -8.97 4.00 -3.53
CA TYR A 3 -9.09 2.54 -3.64
C TYR A 3 -8.53 2.05 -4.99
N GLY A 4 -7.79 0.93 -4.98
CA GLY A 4 -7.18 0.35 -6.18
C GLY A 4 -6.04 1.15 -6.78
N THR A 5 -5.44 2.06 -6.00
CA THR A 5 -4.20 2.75 -6.37
C THR A 5 -3.08 2.39 -5.40
N THR A 6 -1.85 2.27 -5.89
CA THR A 6 -0.66 2.07 -5.07
C THR A 6 0.24 3.30 -5.14
N ILE A 7 1.09 3.47 -4.12
CA ILE A 7 2.19 4.45 -4.15
C ILE A 7 3.46 3.82 -3.59
N THR A 8 4.63 4.35 -3.91
CA THR A 8 5.88 3.88 -3.31
C THR A 8 6.12 4.46 -1.92
N TYR A 9 6.90 3.77 -1.08
CA TYR A 9 7.36 4.33 0.21
C TYR A 9 8.08 5.68 0.03
N SER A 10 8.86 5.83 -1.04
CA SER A 10 9.56 7.09 -1.37
C SER A 10 8.61 8.22 -1.73
N GLU A 11 7.53 7.92 -2.46
CA GLU A 11 6.51 8.93 -2.77
C GLU A 11 5.70 9.32 -1.54
N LEU A 12 5.38 8.35 -0.66
CA LEU A 12 4.72 8.65 0.60
C LEU A 12 5.58 9.56 1.47
N ALA A 13 6.86 9.23 1.64
CA ALA A 13 7.81 10.06 2.39
C ALA A 13 7.85 11.49 1.82
N ARG A 14 7.97 11.63 0.50
CA ARG A 14 7.97 12.92 -0.17
C ARG A 14 6.68 13.71 0.06
N ARG A 15 5.51 13.06 0.01
CA ARG A 15 4.21 13.71 0.24
C ARG A 15 4.05 14.25 1.65
N ILE A 16 4.69 13.64 2.64
CA ILE A 16 4.69 14.12 4.04
C ILE A 16 5.88 15.05 4.36
N GLY A 17 6.59 15.55 3.35
CA GLY A 17 7.72 16.45 3.53
C GLY A 17 8.97 15.77 4.13
N SER A 18 9.09 14.46 4.01
CA SER A 18 10.18 13.68 4.60
C SER A 18 11.07 12.99 3.56
N ARG A 19 12.33 12.76 3.93
CA ARG A 19 13.26 11.87 3.21
C ARG A 19 13.42 10.51 3.89
N ALA A 20 12.77 10.30 5.04
CA ALA A 20 12.96 9.13 5.90
C ALA A 20 12.12 7.92 5.45
N VAL A 21 12.44 7.36 4.27
CA VAL A 21 11.71 6.23 3.66
C VAL A 21 11.62 5.01 4.60
N ARG A 22 12.71 4.70 5.31
CA ARG A 22 12.75 3.58 6.27
C ARG A 22 11.79 3.80 7.45
N ALA A 23 11.74 5.02 7.97
CA ALA A 23 10.83 5.37 9.07
C ALA A 23 9.36 5.25 8.65
N VAL A 24 9.03 5.66 7.41
CA VAL A 24 7.69 5.44 6.84
C VAL A 24 7.36 3.95 6.78
N GLY A 25 8.31 3.11 6.32
CA GLY A 25 8.15 1.65 6.34
C GLY A 25 7.88 1.09 7.73
N SER A 26 8.68 1.49 8.73
CA SER A 26 8.50 1.09 10.13
C SER A 26 7.17 1.55 10.72
N ALA A 27 6.72 2.77 10.41
CA ALA A 27 5.43 3.28 10.85
C ALA A 27 4.26 2.46 10.28
N LEU A 28 4.32 2.15 8.97
CA LEU A 28 3.30 1.34 8.31
C LEU A 28 3.28 -0.11 8.81
N ALA A 29 4.42 -0.67 9.18
CA ALA A 29 4.52 -2.01 9.76
C ALA A 29 3.86 -2.10 11.16
N ARG A 30 3.72 -0.96 11.85
CA ARG A 30 3.08 -0.85 13.17
C ARG A 30 1.64 -0.34 13.10
N ASN A 31 1.04 -0.31 11.91
CA ASN A 31 -0.34 0.11 11.74
C ASN A 31 -1.28 -0.79 12.54
N PRO A 32 -1.99 -0.27 13.57
CA PRO A 32 -2.87 -1.06 14.43
C PRO A 32 -4.16 -1.48 13.73
N VAL A 33 -4.53 -0.82 12.63
CA VAL A 33 -5.76 -1.08 11.86
C VAL A 33 -5.44 -1.24 10.37
N PRO A 34 -4.84 -2.37 9.95
CA PRO A 34 -4.65 -2.69 8.54
C PRO A 34 -5.96 -2.62 7.76
N ILE A 35 -5.89 -2.44 6.44
CA ILE A 35 -7.04 -2.32 5.52
C ILE A 35 -7.78 -0.99 5.67
N ILE A 36 -8.23 -0.61 6.88
CA ILE A 36 -8.85 0.70 7.17
C ILE A 36 -7.84 1.81 6.91
N ILE A 37 -6.67 1.72 7.53
CA ILE A 37 -5.48 2.46 7.08
C ILE A 37 -4.81 1.57 6.02
N PRO A 38 -4.82 1.96 4.73
CA PRO A 38 -4.52 1.06 3.62
C PRO A 38 -3.01 0.92 3.39
N CYS A 39 -2.28 0.46 4.41
CA CYS A 39 -0.82 0.33 4.33
C CYS A 39 -0.37 -0.76 3.32
N HIS A 40 -1.25 -1.69 2.94
CA HIS A 40 -1.02 -2.64 1.84
C HIS A 40 -0.86 -1.94 0.48
N ARG A 41 -1.36 -0.71 0.31
CA ARG A 41 -1.20 0.06 -0.93
C ARG A 41 0.18 0.71 -1.09
N VAL A 42 1.02 0.67 -0.07
CA VAL A 42 2.37 1.26 -0.12
C VAL A 42 3.38 0.18 -0.50
N VAL A 43 4.02 0.33 -1.65
CA VAL A 43 4.91 -0.69 -2.24
C VAL A 43 6.36 -0.23 -2.32
N ALA A 44 7.28 -1.18 -2.52
CA ALA A 44 8.66 -0.83 -2.82
C ALA A 44 8.78 -0.29 -4.25
N LYS A 45 9.84 0.48 -4.54
CA LYS A 45 10.11 0.95 -5.91
C LYS A 45 10.33 -0.22 -6.86
N ASN A 46 10.97 -1.29 -6.36
CA ASN A 46 11.31 -2.49 -7.11
C ASN A 46 10.67 -3.72 -6.42
N GLY A 47 9.34 -3.79 -6.38
CA GLY A 47 8.60 -4.95 -5.86
C GLY A 47 7.55 -4.60 -4.80
N ILE A 48 7.05 -5.62 -4.11
CA ILE A 48 5.86 -5.49 -3.25
C ILE A 48 6.15 -4.82 -1.89
N GLY A 49 7.34 -5.03 -1.32
CA GLY A 49 7.68 -4.58 0.03
C GLY A 49 6.96 -5.37 1.14
N GLY A 50 7.16 -4.97 2.40
CA GLY A 50 6.61 -5.69 3.55
C GLY A 50 5.13 -5.40 3.84
N PHE A 51 4.53 -6.25 4.67
CA PHE A 51 3.19 -6.07 5.25
C PHE A 51 3.11 -6.75 6.62
N SER A 52 2.47 -6.11 7.60
CA SER A 52 2.33 -6.65 8.95
C SER A 52 1.49 -7.93 9.00
N CYS A 53 0.54 -8.11 8.08
CA CYS A 53 -0.27 -9.32 7.96
C CYS A 53 0.28 -10.33 6.92
N GLY A 54 1.54 -10.18 6.48
CA GLY A 54 2.19 -11.08 5.53
C GLY A 54 2.06 -10.65 4.06
N VAL A 55 3.09 -10.95 3.26
CA VAL A 55 3.19 -10.47 1.86
C VAL A 55 2.09 -11.03 0.98
N ASP A 56 1.69 -12.29 1.15
CA ASP A 56 0.63 -12.91 0.36
C ASP A 56 -0.73 -12.20 0.55
N MET A 57 -1.03 -11.78 1.79
CA MET A 57 -2.24 -11.02 2.08
C MET A 57 -2.21 -9.65 1.41
N LYS A 58 -1.05 -8.98 1.39
CA LYS A 58 -0.87 -7.71 0.68
C LYS A 58 -1.14 -7.85 -0.81
N ILE A 59 -0.60 -8.90 -1.45
CA ILE A 59 -0.83 -9.19 -2.88
C ILE A 59 -2.32 -9.41 -3.14
N LYS A 60 -2.96 -10.31 -2.38
CA LYS A 60 -4.40 -10.61 -2.51
C LYS A 60 -5.28 -9.36 -2.35
N LEU A 61 -4.97 -8.49 -1.38
CA LEU A 61 -5.69 -7.24 -1.19
C LEU A 61 -5.54 -6.32 -2.40
N ILE A 62 -4.31 -6.10 -2.90
CA ILE A 62 -4.09 -5.26 -4.08
C ILE A 62 -4.82 -5.83 -5.30
N GLU A 63 -4.73 -7.15 -5.53
CA GLU A 63 -5.44 -7.82 -6.62
C GLU A 63 -6.96 -7.65 -6.52
N LEU A 64 -7.52 -7.80 -5.31
CA LEU A 64 -8.93 -7.56 -5.05
C LEU A 64 -9.33 -6.14 -5.46
N GLU A 65 -8.56 -5.13 -5.03
CA GLU A 65 -8.88 -3.74 -5.34
C GLU A 65 -8.79 -3.41 -6.83
N LEU A 66 -7.81 -3.99 -7.53
CA LEU A 66 -7.64 -3.80 -8.98
C LEU A 66 -8.70 -4.56 -9.78
N LYS A 67 -9.11 -5.75 -9.34
CA LYS A 67 -10.15 -6.55 -10.01
C LYS A 67 -11.52 -5.88 -9.93
N TYR A 68 -11.87 -5.32 -8.76
CA TYR A 68 -13.12 -4.58 -8.61
C TYR A 68 -13.20 -3.34 -9.50
N LEU A 69 -12.10 -2.60 -9.66
CA LEU A 69 -12.04 -1.48 -10.62
C LEU A 69 -12.26 -1.95 -12.06
N ARG A 70 -11.68 -3.09 -12.46
CA ARG A 70 -11.87 -3.64 -13.81
C ARG A 70 -13.32 -4.06 -14.05
N LEU A 71 -13.97 -4.70 -13.08
CA LEU A 71 -15.38 -5.09 -13.20
C LEU A 71 -16.32 -3.88 -13.22
N PHE A 72 -16.06 -2.86 -12.39
CA PHE A 72 -16.91 -1.67 -12.35
C PHE A 72 -16.81 -0.81 -13.61
N ASN A 73 -15.66 -0.80 -14.29
CA ASN A 73 -15.49 -0.11 -15.57
C ASN A 73 -16.06 -0.88 -16.78
N LEU A 74 -16.61 -2.09 -16.57
CA LEU A 74 -17.24 -2.92 -17.61
C LEU A 74 -18.78 -2.80 -17.62
N PHE A 75 -19.35 -1.96 -16.75
CA PHE A 75 -20.76 -1.58 -16.71
C PHE A 75 -20.88 -0.06 -16.86
#